data_AF-A0A950R3G0-F1
#
_entry.id   AF-A0A950R3G0-F1
#
_cell.length_a   1.000
_cell.length_b   1.000
_cell.length_c   1.000
_cell.angle_alpha   90.00
_cell.angle_beta   90.00
_cell.angle_gamma   90.00
#
_symmetry.space_group_name_H-M   'P 1'
#
loop_
_entity.id
_entity.type
_entity.pdbx_description
1 polymer ?
#
loop_
_entity_poly.entity_id
_entity_poly.type
_entity_poly.pdbx_seq_one_letter_code
_entity_poly.pdbx_strand_id
1 'polypeptide(L)'
;MKRSALDHLEQALQLLRGQSAQGWCYYLAGAVPFLLMVLTFDRDMRSDYSAQRSVLESLLCAMAFFWNSVWKARFSGTLAAVLSGEEQKREHNSFWQTLYVQSVLQTFKLVVLPLAVISVFPLAWTCAIFRYVNIEADHARVTLPSVIRKSATNATRSFPSAWFALVVLLAIGAVLFVNLFIAVVLLPQLTKAFTGYENEWTRNAGSVLSFNLFAVALALTWLLIDPVLQAYFVVRSFEMEARSSGRDLLMRVRRVAAVILVSAAIGASAHTASAAERTLSKDEVDRSVASVLTTDGDFQWQRLQDQGGTGNSFIDRIARDVRTAIHYVRGWVSKIAAVLSGLLPQRTTPMPQKPATPHPQAEVQWWMYAIGSIILLALIIAVFRTRSETEVLSKTDSMADAMPPDIESEQLLATDM
;
A
#
# COMPACT_ATOMS: atom_id res chain seq x y z
N MET A 1 -19.82 17.75 6.76
CA MET A 1 -18.42 18.01 7.15
C MET A 1 -17.50 17.74 5.96
N LYS A 2 -16.55 18.63 5.66
CA LYS A 2 -15.53 18.38 4.62
C LYS A 2 -14.50 17.41 5.20
N ARG A 3 -14.40 16.20 4.67
CA ARG A 3 -13.35 15.24 5.05
C ARG A 3 -11.97 15.81 4.72
N SER A 4 -11.04 15.68 5.66
CA SER A 4 -9.65 16.10 5.49
C SER A 4 -8.92 15.17 4.53
N ALA A 5 -7.83 15.63 3.91
CA ALA A 5 -7.01 14.78 3.05
C ALA A 5 -6.36 13.61 3.82
N LEU A 6 -6.18 13.76 5.14
CA LEU A 6 -5.74 12.69 6.04
C LEU A 6 -6.80 11.57 6.14
N ASP A 7 -8.07 11.91 6.30
CA ASP A 7 -9.17 10.93 6.35
C ASP A 7 -9.20 10.05 5.10
N HIS A 8 -8.88 10.62 3.93
CA HIS A 8 -8.81 9.86 2.67
C HIS A 8 -7.61 8.91 2.65
N LEU A 9 -6.48 9.31 3.24
CA LEU A 9 -5.29 8.48 3.34
C LEU A 9 -5.51 7.34 4.34
N GLU A 10 -6.14 7.63 5.48
CA GLU A 10 -6.54 6.62 6.45
C GLU A 10 -7.51 5.62 5.83
N GLN A 11 -8.55 6.09 5.13
CA GLN A 11 -9.49 5.21 4.44
C GLN A 11 -8.80 4.38 3.35
N ALA A 12 -7.80 4.92 2.65
CA ALA A 12 -7.00 4.17 1.69
C ALA A 12 -6.15 3.08 2.35
N LEU A 13 -5.57 3.34 3.52
CA LEU A 13 -4.82 2.35 4.30
C LEU A 13 -5.75 1.26 4.86
N GLN A 14 -6.93 1.63 5.37
CA GLN A 14 -7.95 0.69 5.81
C GLN A 14 -8.40 -0.21 4.64
N LEU A 15 -8.62 0.39 3.46
CA LEU A 15 -8.98 -0.36 2.25
C LEU A 15 -7.90 -1.36 1.85
N LEU A 16 -6.63 -0.97 1.90
CA LEU A 16 -5.50 -1.84 1.60
C LEU A 16 -5.34 -2.96 2.65
N ARG A 17 -5.62 -2.67 3.91
CA ARG A 17 -5.57 -3.66 4.99
C ARG A 17 -6.66 -4.71 4.84
N GLY A 18 -7.83 -4.34 4.35
CA GLY A 18 -8.96 -5.24 4.08
C GLY A 18 -8.96 -5.85 2.68
N GLN A 19 -7.91 -5.69 1.87
CA GLN A 19 -7.86 -6.30 0.54
C GLN A 19 -7.68 -7.82 0.62
N SER A 20 -8.39 -8.53 -0.25
CA SER A 20 -8.20 -9.96 -0.47
C SER A 20 -6.80 -10.27 -1.03
N ALA A 21 -6.32 -11.49 -0.80
CA ALA A 21 -5.04 -11.96 -1.34
C ALA A 21 -4.98 -11.84 -2.87
N GLN A 22 -6.12 -12.01 -3.55
CA GLN A 22 -6.24 -11.87 -5.01
C GLN A 22 -5.88 -10.45 -5.49
N GLY A 23 -6.28 -9.40 -4.76
CA GLY A 23 -5.92 -8.02 -5.10
C GLY A 23 -4.40 -7.81 -5.03
N TRP A 24 -3.75 -8.35 -4.00
CA TRP A 24 -2.29 -8.31 -3.87
C TRP A 24 -1.57 -9.11 -4.96
N CYS A 25 -2.11 -10.27 -5.36
CA CYS A 25 -1.59 -11.04 -6.49
C CYS A 25 -1.59 -10.23 -7.79
N TYR A 26 -2.67 -9.49 -8.08
CA TYR A 26 -2.71 -8.62 -9.27
C TYR A 26 -1.66 -7.52 -9.23
N TYR A 27 -1.49 -6.87 -8.08
CA TYR A 27 -0.46 -5.85 -7.93
C TYR A 27 0.95 -6.41 -8.13
N LEU A 28 1.27 -7.50 -7.44
CA LEU A 28 2.61 -8.12 -7.47
C LEU A 28 2.93 -8.75 -8.82
N ALA A 29 1.95 -9.36 -9.49
CA ALA A 29 2.11 -9.93 -10.84
C ALA A 29 2.51 -8.90 -11.90
N GLY A 30 2.11 -7.64 -11.72
CA GLY A 30 2.56 -6.53 -12.56
C GLY A 30 3.86 -5.90 -12.11
N ALA A 31 3.97 -5.58 -10.82
CA ALA A 31 5.05 -4.76 -10.29
C ALA A 31 6.38 -5.51 -10.20
N VAL A 32 6.38 -6.78 -9.75
CA VAL A 32 7.62 -7.55 -9.52
C VAL A 32 8.36 -7.83 -10.83
N PRO A 33 7.73 -8.37 -11.88
CA PRO A 33 8.44 -8.63 -13.14
C PRO A 33 9.01 -7.35 -13.76
N PHE A 34 8.26 -6.24 -13.68
CA PHE A 34 8.72 -4.95 -14.18
C PHE A 34 9.95 -4.43 -13.43
N LEU A 35 9.93 -4.47 -12.09
CA LEU A 35 11.08 -4.02 -11.30
C LEU A 35 12.30 -4.90 -11.55
N LEU A 36 12.13 -6.22 -11.60
CA LEU A 36 13.23 -7.14 -11.90
C LEU A 36 13.84 -6.83 -13.27
N MET A 37 13.00 -6.66 -14.31
CA MET A 37 13.47 -6.35 -15.66
C MET A 37 14.26 -5.04 -15.73
N VAL A 38 13.77 -3.99 -15.04
CA VAL A 38 14.45 -2.68 -15.01
C VAL A 38 15.75 -2.75 -14.22
N LEU A 39 15.79 -3.46 -13.09
CA LEU A 39 16.99 -3.62 -12.28
C LEU A 39 18.05 -4.47 -13.00
N THR A 40 17.65 -5.53 -13.71
CA THR A 40 18.58 -6.31 -14.53
C THR A 40 19.11 -5.49 -15.70
N PHE A 41 18.26 -4.70 -16.34
CA PHE A 41 18.67 -3.82 -17.44
C PHE A 41 19.65 -2.74 -16.98
N ASP A 42 19.37 -2.05 -15.86
CA ASP A 42 20.30 -1.04 -15.30
C ASP A 42 21.63 -1.66 -14.90
N ARG A 43 21.61 -2.89 -14.34
CA ARG A 43 22.82 -3.63 -14.01
C ARG A 43 23.64 -3.96 -15.26
N ASP A 44 23.01 -4.56 -16.27
CA ASP A 44 23.70 -5.02 -17.48
C ASP A 44 24.27 -3.83 -18.27
N MET A 45 23.54 -2.71 -18.33
CA MET A 45 24.02 -1.44 -18.92
C MET A 45 25.28 -0.89 -18.24
N ARG A 46 25.53 -1.22 -16.96
CA ARG A 46 26.69 -0.75 -16.19
C ARG A 46 27.87 -1.71 -16.20
N SER A 47 27.62 -3.02 -16.31
CA SER A 47 28.67 -4.03 -16.15
C SER A 47 29.32 -4.49 -17.46
N ASP A 48 28.56 -4.57 -18.57
CA ASP A 48 29.13 -4.97 -19.86
C ASP A 48 28.15 -4.68 -21.01
N TYR A 49 28.53 -3.81 -21.94
CA TYR A 49 27.63 -3.31 -22.99
C TYR A 49 27.82 -4.07 -24.30
N SER A 50 26.82 -4.88 -24.69
CA SER A 50 26.73 -5.43 -26.05
C SER A 50 25.53 -4.82 -26.79
N ALA A 51 25.79 -4.13 -27.89
CA ALA A 51 24.77 -3.39 -28.65
C ALA A 51 23.65 -4.28 -29.22
N GLN A 52 23.90 -5.58 -29.42
CA GLN A 52 22.86 -6.53 -29.87
C GLN A 52 21.89 -6.91 -28.75
N ARG A 53 22.36 -6.99 -27.50
CA ARG A 53 21.54 -7.40 -26.35
C ARG A 53 20.66 -6.25 -25.84
N SER A 54 21.12 -4.99 -26.01
CA SER A 54 20.37 -3.80 -25.58
C SER A 54 19.03 -3.63 -26.32
N VAL A 55 18.94 -4.02 -27.60
CA VAL A 55 17.68 -3.94 -28.37
C VAL A 55 16.64 -4.89 -27.78
N LEU A 56 17.02 -6.14 -27.51
CA LEU A 56 16.10 -7.11 -26.93
C LEU A 56 15.69 -6.74 -25.51
N GLU A 57 16.64 -6.32 -24.67
CA GLU A 57 16.36 -5.97 -23.28
C GLU A 57 15.53 -4.70 -23.14
N SER A 58 15.74 -3.69 -24.00
CA SER A 58 14.88 -2.49 -24.03
C SER A 58 13.46 -2.81 -24.49
N LEU A 59 13.29 -3.71 -25.48
CA LEU A 59 11.98 -4.19 -25.90
C LEU A 59 11.26 -4.94 -24.77
N LEU A 60 11.97 -5.83 -24.07
CA LEU A 60 11.41 -6.56 -22.93
C LEU A 60 11.07 -5.62 -21.76
N CYS A 61 11.87 -4.58 -21.49
CA CYS A 61 11.54 -3.52 -20.54
C CYS A 61 10.27 -2.77 -20.94
N ALA A 62 10.09 -2.43 -22.23
CA ALA A 62 8.89 -1.78 -22.72
C ALA A 62 7.65 -2.68 -22.58
N MET A 63 7.78 -3.98 -22.91
CA MET A 63 6.71 -4.96 -22.70
C MET A 63 6.36 -5.09 -21.21
N ALA A 64 7.36 -5.16 -20.34
CA ALA A 64 7.15 -5.21 -18.89
C ALA A 64 6.48 -3.94 -18.34
N PHE A 65 6.77 -2.78 -18.92
CA PHE A 65 6.12 -1.52 -18.57
C PHE A 65 4.61 -1.53 -18.91
N PHE A 66 4.25 -2.01 -20.10
CA PHE A 66 2.83 -2.15 -20.47
C PHE A 66 2.14 -3.23 -19.65
N TRP A 67 2.79 -4.36 -19.40
CA TRP A 67 2.33 -5.42 -18.52
C TRP A 67 1.96 -4.87 -17.13
N ASN A 68 2.90 -4.16 -16.50
CA ASN A 68 2.70 -3.51 -15.21
C ASN A 68 1.51 -2.53 -15.24
N SER A 69 1.38 -1.75 -16.32
CA SER A 69 0.29 -0.77 -16.45
C SER A 69 -1.09 -1.44 -16.53
N VAL A 70 -1.22 -2.57 -17.23
CA VAL A 70 -2.47 -3.34 -17.30
C VAL A 70 -2.85 -3.93 -15.94
N TRP A 71 -1.89 -4.53 -15.23
CA TRP A 71 -2.15 -5.08 -13.90
C TRP A 71 -2.48 -4.01 -12.87
N LYS A 72 -1.86 -2.83 -12.95
CA LYS A 72 -2.22 -1.68 -12.11
C LYS A 72 -3.64 -1.19 -12.38
N ALA A 73 -4.09 -1.21 -13.62
CA ALA A 73 -5.48 -0.88 -13.96
C ALA A 73 -6.45 -1.86 -13.30
N ARG A 74 -6.20 -3.17 -13.43
CA ARG A 74 -7.00 -4.21 -12.77
C ARG A 74 -6.99 -4.12 -11.26
N PHE A 75 -5.83 -3.92 -10.64
CA PHE A 75 -5.72 -3.70 -9.20
C PHE A 75 -6.55 -2.49 -8.74
N SER A 76 -6.55 -1.41 -9.53
CA SER A 76 -7.37 -0.24 -9.21
C SER A 76 -8.87 -0.48 -9.41
N GLY A 77 -9.24 -1.32 -10.38
CA GLY A 77 -10.61 -1.77 -10.59
C GLY A 77 -11.13 -2.65 -9.45
N THR A 78 -10.31 -3.58 -8.94
CA THR A 78 -10.66 -4.40 -7.77
C THR A 78 -10.82 -3.55 -6.51
N LEU A 79 -9.89 -2.63 -6.26
CA LEU A 79 -10.02 -1.66 -5.15
C LEU A 79 -11.31 -0.85 -5.25
N ALA A 80 -11.68 -0.41 -6.45
CA ALA A 80 -12.90 0.34 -6.68
C ALA A 80 -14.15 -0.53 -6.48
N ALA A 81 -14.11 -1.82 -6.81
CA ALA A 81 -15.22 -2.76 -6.64
C ALA A 81 -15.50 -3.07 -5.15
N VAL A 82 -14.43 -3.21 -4.35
CA VAL A 82 -14.53 -3.38 -2.89
C VAL A 82 -15.19 -2.15 -2.26
N LEU A 83 -14.80 -0.95 -2.71
CA LEU A 83 -15.40 0.32 -2.26
C LEU A 83 -16.87 0.46 -2.62
N SER A 84 -17.29 0.00 -3.81
CA SER A 84 -18.68 0.07 -4.25
C SER A 84 -19.56 -1.07 -3.75
N GLY A 85 -19.01 -2.08 -3.07
CA GLY A 85 -19.74 -3.27 -2.65
C GLY A 85 -20.30 -4.09 -3.83
N GLU A 86 -19.75 -3.90 -5.03
CA GLU A 86 -20.19 -4.55 -6.28
C GLU A 86 -19.18 -5.63 -6.75
N GLU A 87 -18.48 -6.28 -5.81
CA GLU A 87 -17.45 -7.30 -6.12
C GLU A 87 -17.92 -8.37 -7.10
N GLN A 88 -19.22 -8.72 -7.05
CA GLN A 88 -19.78 -9.86 -7.77
C GLN A 88 -20.44 -9.52 -9.11
N LYS A 89 -20.61 -8.23 -9.45
CA LYS A 89 -21.35 -7.80 -10.65
C LYS A 89 -20.53 -6.96 -11.64
N ARG A 90 -19.22 -6.82 -11.40
CA ARG A 90 -18.36 -5.99 -12.24
C ARG A 90 -17.82 -6.79 -13.41
N GLU A 91 -18.34 -6.51 -14.60
CA GLU A 91 -17.77 -6.98 -15.86
C GLU A 91 -16.42 -6.26 -16.07
N HIS A 92 -15.34 -7.04 -16.11
CA HIS A 92 -14.02 -6.52 -16.47
C HIS A 92 -13.98 -6.22 -17.96
N ASN A 93 -13.27 -5.17 -18.33
CA ASN A 93 -12.99 -4.91 -19.74
C ASN A 93 -12.13 -6.03 -20.34
N SER A 94 -12.23 -6.22 -21.66
CA SER A 94 -11.35 -7.12 -22.38
C SER A 94 -9.89 -6.69 -22.17
N PHE A 95 -9.04 -7.65 -21.83
CA PHE A 95 -7.60 -7.44 -21.60
C PHE A 95 -6.95 -6.59 -22.71
N TRP A 96 -7.33 -6.85 -23.96
CA TRP A 96 -6.80 -6.17 -25.13
C TRP A 96 -7.22 -4.70 -25.23
N GLN A 97 -8.44 -4.37 -24.79
CA GLN A 97 -8.93 -3.00 -24.78
C GLN A 97 -8.24 -2.18 -23.68
N THR A 98 -8.05 -2.77 -22.50
CA THR A 98 -7.24 -2.15 -21.44
C THR A 98 -5.80 -1.96 -21.89
N LEU A 99 -5.20 -2.95 -22.56
CA LEU A 99 -3.85 -2.85 -23.11
C LEU A 99 -3.72 -1.72 -24.13
N TYR A 100 -4.68 -1.56 -25.05
CA TYR A 100 -4.68 -0.50 -26.05
C TYR A 100 -4.79 0.90 -25.41
N VAL A 101 -5.70 1.07 -24.45
CA VAL A 101 -5.88 2.36 -23.75
C VAL A 101 -4.64 2.71 -22.94
N GLN A 102 -4.06 1.73 -22.25
CA GLN A 102 -2.86 1.91 -21.45
C GLN A 102 -1.62 2.15 -22.31
N SER A 103 -1.48 1.50 -23.46
CA SER A 103 -0.29 1.68 -24.31
C SER A 103 -0.20 3.10 -24.86
N VAL A 104 -1.32 3.64 -25.36
CA VAL A 104 -1.38 5.02 -25.86
C VAL A 104 -1.12 6.01 -24.74
N LEU A 105 -1.83 5.90 -23.61
CA LEU A 105 -1.75 6.90 -22.54
C LEU A 105 -0.47 6.82 -21.72
N GLN A 106 0.05 5.62 -21.43
CA GLN A 106 1.26 5.48 -20.61
C GLN A 106 2.53 5.82 -21.36
N THR A 107 2.54 5.80 -22.69
CA THR A 107 3.68 6.29 -23.48
C THR A 107 3.92 7.78 -23.21
N PHE A 108 2.85 8.57 -23.12
CA PHE A 108 2.95 9.99 -22.76
C PHE A 108 3.49 10.20 -21.35
N LYS A 109 3.25 9.27 -20.42
CA LYS A 109 3.77 9.37 -19.04
C LYS A 109 5.30 9.46 -19.01
N LEU A 110 6.00 8.73 -19.87
CA LEU A 110 7.46 8.72 -19.92
C LEU A 110 8.04 10.08 -20.31
N VAL A 111 7.31 10.89 -21.08
CA VAL A 111 7.74 12.21 -21.53
C VAL A 111 7.20 13.32 -20.62
N VAL A 112 5.90 13.26 -20.30
CA VAL A 112 5.20 14.32 -19.57
C VAL A 112 5.60 14.35 -18.10
N LEU A 113 5.91 13.20 -17.46
CA LEU A 113 6.24 13.17 -16.05
C LEU A 113 7.61 13.80 -15.73
N PRO A 114 8.71 13.52 -16.48
CA PRO A 114 9.96 14.26 -16.31
C PRO A 114 9.82 15.77 -16.53
N LEU A 115 9.09 16.18 -17.57
CA LEU A 115 8.77 17.60 -17.82
C LEU A 115 8.02 18.23 -16.63
N ALA A 116 7.07 17.50 -16.06
CA ALA A 116 6.31 17.96 -14.90
C ALA A 116 7.17 18.05 -13.62
N VAL A 117 8.15 17.15 -13.44
CA VAL A 117 9.13 17.22 -12.34
C VAL A 117 9.99 18.48 -12.47
N ILE A 118 10.49 18.78 -13.68
CA ILE A 118 11.30 19.99 -13.94
C ILE A 118 10.47 21.25 -13.68
N SER A 119 9.20 21.27 -14.09
CA SER A 119 8.31 22.42 -13.92
C SER A 119 7.79 22.59 -12.49
N VAL A 120 7.84 21.53 -11.65
CA VAL A 120 7.31 21.41 -10.27
C VAL A 120 5.80 21.67 -10.16
N PHE A 121 5.30 22.78 -10.68
CA PHE A 121 3.93 23.25 -10.58
C PHE A 121 2.86 22.26 -11.13
N PRO A 122 3.02 21.61 -12.30
CA PRO A 122 2.03 20.66 -12.81
C PRO A 122 2.22 19.23 -12.27
N LEU A 123 3.22 18.97 -11.42
CA LEU A 123 3.58 17.61 -11.02
C LEU A 123 2.42 16.83 -10.41
N ALA A 124 1.74 17.41 -9.40
CA ALA A 124 0.64 16.74 -8.72
C ALA A 124 -0.55 16.47 -9.64
N TRP A 125 -0.83 17.41 -10.55
CA TRP A 125 -1.90 17.28 -11.52
C TRP A 125 -1.62 16.16 -12.53
N THR A 126 -0.42 16.15 -13.11
CA THR A 126 0.02 15.12 -14.05
C THR A 126 0.02 13.73 -13.41
N CYS A 127 0.53 13.62 -12.19
CA CYS A 127 0.48 12.38 -11.41
C CYS A 127 -0.97 11.92 -11.20
N ALA A 128 -1.88 12.82 -10.83
CA ALA A 128 -3.29 12.50 -10.64
C ALA A 128 -3.95 12.00 -11.93
N ILE A 129 -3.70 12.64 -13.09
CA ILE A 129 -4.25 12.21 -14.39
C ILE A 129 -3.90 10.75 -14.66
N PHE A 130 -2.61 10.39 -14.63
CA PHE A 130 -2.19 9.02 -14.95
C PHE A 130 -2.74 8.00 -13.94
N ARG A 131 -2.97 8.40 -12.69
CA ARG A 131 -3.59 7.53 -11.68
C ARG A 131 -5.08 7.32 -11.95
N TYR A 132 -5.82 8.36 -12.34
CA TYR A 132 -7.22 8.23 -12.73
C TYR A 132 -7.40 7.47 -14.04
N VAL A 133 -6.46 7.58 -14.99
CA VAL A 133 -6.46 6.76 -16.20
C VAL A 133 -6.43 5.27 -15.87
N ASN A 134 -5.62 4.85 -14.88
CA ASN A 134 -5.59 3.45 -14.44
C ASN A 134 -6.95 2.98 -13.91
N ILE A 135 -7.63 3.84 -13.14
CA ILE A 135 -8.94 3.54 -12.55
C ILE A 135 -10.01 3.38 -13.64
N GLU A 136 -10.05 4.31 -14.58
CA GLU A 136 -11.08 4.33 -15.64
C GLU A 136 -10.84 3.30 -16.74
N ALA A 137 -9.61 2.82 -16.94
CA ALA A 137 -9.27 1.88 -18.01
C ALA A 137 -9.87 0.47 -17.80
N ASP A 138 -10.27 0.12 -16.59
CA ASP A 138 -10.84 -1.18 -16.24
C ASP A 138 -12.39 -1.20 -16.33
N HIS A 139 -13.03 -0.09 -16.71
CA HIS A 139 -14.49 -0.01 -16.83
C HIS A 139 -15.00 -0.74 -18.10
N ALA A 140 -16.15 -1.42 -18.03
CA ALA A 140 -16.67 -2.29 -19.11
C ALA A 140 -16.96 -1.59 -20.46
N ARG A 141 -17.15 -0.26 -20.48
CA ARG A 141 -17.38 0.53 -21.70
C ARG A 141 -16.41 1.70 -21.78
N VAL A 142 -15.23 1.44 -22.34
CA VAL A 142 -14.14 2.42 -22.37
C VAL A 142 -13.85 2.91 -23.79
N THR A 143 -13.95 4.22 -23.97
CA THR A 143 -13.48 4.93 -25.18
C THR A 143 -12.32 5.84 -24.76
N LEU A 144 -11.24 5.91 -25.56
CA LEU A 144 -10.09 6.79 -25.29
C LEU A 144 -10.47 8.25 -24.90
N PRO A 145 -11.30 8.98 -25.67
CA PRO A 145 -11.65 10.36 -25.35
C PRO A 145 -12.47 10.48 -24.05
N SER A 146 -13.29 9.49 -23.71
CA SER A 146 -14.06 9.52 -22.47
C SER A 146 -13.16 9.32 -21.25
N VAL A 147 -12.16 8.43 -21.33
CA VAL A 147 -11.15 8.24 -20.28
C VAL A 147 -10.31 9.50 -20.08
N ILE A 148 -9.81 10.11 -21.16
CA ILE A 148 -9.00 11.32 -21.06
C ILE A 148 -9.80 12.46 -20.44
N ARG A 149 -11.00 12.75 -20.96
CA ARG A 149 -11.84 13.83 -20.44
C ARG A 149 -12.23 13.62 -18.99
N LYS A 150 -12.62 12.40 -18.61
CA LYS A 150 -13.03 12.07 -17.24
C LYS A 150 -11.84 12.13 -16.28
N SER A 151 -10.70 11.55 -16.65
CA SER A 151 -9.46 11.59 -15.86
C SER A 151 -8.95 13.02 -15.65
N ALA A 152 -8.96 13.87 -16.68
CA ALA A 152 -8.57 15.27 -16.57
C ALA A 152 -9.50 16.09 -15.67
N THR A 153 -10.82 15.86 -15.77
CA THR A 153 -11.82 16.51 -14.92
C THR A 153 -11.68 16.09 -13.45
N ASN A 154 -11.40 14.82 -13.20
CA ASN A 154 -11.17 14.31 -11.84
C ASN A 154 -9.84 14.82 -11.27
N ALA A 155 -8.80 14.92 -12.12
CA ALA A 155 -7.50 15.46 -11.73
C ALA A 155 -7.56 16.93 -11.30
N THR A 156 -8.22 17.79 -12.08
CA THR A 156 -8.36 19.22 -11.73
C THR A 156 -9.11 19.42 -10.40
N ARG A 157 -10.16 18.62 -10.15
CA ARG A 157 -10.92 18.65 -8.89
C ARG A 157 -10.12 18.17 -7.68
N SER A 158 -9.13 17.29 -7.88
CA SER A 158 -8.29 16.74 -6.81
C SER A 158 -6.98 17.49 -6.58
N PHE A 159 -6.73 18.59 -7.29
CA PHE A 159 -5.41 19.23 -7.34
C PHE A 159 -4.80 19.55 -5.95
N PRO A 160 -5.49 20.23 -5.02
CA PRO A 160 -4.91 20.55 -3.71
C PRO A 160 -4.66 19.30 -2.86
N SER A 161 -5.58 18.34 -2.92
CA SER A 161 -5.49 17.10 -2.16
C SER A 161 -4.40 16.16 -2.70
N ALA A 162 -4.15 16.19 -4.02
CA ALA A 162 -3.08 15.44 -4.67
C ALA A 162 -1.70 15.93 -4.23
N TRP A 163 -1.49 17.24 -4.11
CA TRP A 163 -0.26 17.81 -3.55
C TRP A 163 -0.02 17.35 -2.11
N PHE A 164 -1.05 17.43 -1.28
CA PHE A 164 -0.97 16.97 0.11
C PHE A 164 -0.58 15.49 0.19
N ALA A 165 -1.27 14.63 -0.56
CA ALA A 165 -0.96 13.19 -0.59
C ALA A 165 0.46 12.92 -1.07
N LEU A 166 0.92 13.62 -2.11
CA LEU A 166 2.30 13.46 -2.63
C LEU A 166 3.35 13.91 -1.62
N VAL A 167 3.17 15.04 -0.94
CA VAL A 167 4.13 15.52 0.07
C VAL A 167 4.19 14.58 1.27
N VAL A 168 3.03 14.13 1.77
CA VAL A 168 2.97 13.18 2.89
C VAL A 168 3.60 11.84 2.51
N LEU A 169 3.25 11.29 1.35
CA LEU A 169 3.80 10.01 0.90
C LEU A 169 5.28 10.12 0.48
N LEU A 170 5.74 11.29 0.04
CA LEU A 170 7.17 11.53 -0.18
C LEU A 170 7.93 11.53 1.15
N ALA A 171 7.40 12.17 2.19
CA ALA A 171 8.02 12.16 3.52
C ALA A 171 8.08 10.74 4.10
N ILE A 172 6.96 9.99 4.03
CA ILE A 172 6.91 8.58 4.45
C ILE A 172 7.86 7.74 3.60
N GLY A 173 7.85 7.93 2.28
CA GLY A 173 8.72 7.23 1.34
C GLY A 173 10.20 7.48 1.60
N ALA A 174 10.59 8.70 1.97
CA ALA A 174 11.97 9.01 2.33
C ALA A 174 12.43 8.27 3.60
N VAL A 175 11.57 8.21 4.62
CA VAL A 175 11.86 7.45 5.86
C VAL A 175 11.95 5.95 5.55
N LEU A 176 10.99 5.41 4.79
CA LEU A 176 11.02 4.01 4.36
C LEU A 176 12.26 3.69 3.52
N PHE A 177 12.64 4.58 2.62
CA PHE A 177 13.84 4.42 1.79
C PHE A 177 15.10 4.34 2.64
N VAL A 178 15.28 5.25 3.60
CA VAL A 178 16.44 5.22 4.49
C VAL A 178 16.47 3.92 5.30
N ASN A 179 15.34 3.49 5.85
CA ASN A 179 15.25 2.24 6.61
C ASN A 179 15.54 1.01 5.75
N LEU A 180 14.96 0.94 4.54
CA LEU A 180 15.19 -0.16 3.60
C LEU A 180 16.62 -0.17 3.08
N PHE A 181 17.20 0.99 2.79
CA PHE A 181 18.58 1.11 2.35
C PHE A 181 19.55 0.61 3.43
N ILE A 182 19.34 1.03 4.68
CA ILE A 182 20.10 0.52 5.83
C ILE A 182 19.92 -0.98 5.97
N ALA A 183 18.69 -1.49 5.89
CA ALA A 183 18.41 -2.92 5.98
C ALA A 183 19.15 -3.71 4.90
N VAL A 184 19.10 -3.26 3.63
CA VAL A 184 19.79 -3.90 2.50
C VAL A 184 21.32 -3.86 2.67
N VAL A 185 21.87 -2.79 3.24
CA VAL A 185 23.31 -2.66 3.53
C VAL A 185 23.75 -3.55 4.70
N LEU A 186 22.94 -3.64 5.76
CA LEU A 186 23.28 -4.40 6.97
C LEU A 186 23.01 -5.90 6.82
N LEU A 187 22.05 -6.31 5.99
CA LEU A 187 21.64 -7.71 5.86
C LEU A 187 22.82 -8.63 5.48
N PRO A 188 23.70 -8.30 4.51
CA PRO A 188 24.91 -9.07 4.24
C PRO A 188 25.86 -9.14 5.44
N GLN A 189 25.98 -8.07 6.22
CA GLN A 189 26.85 -8.03 7.41
C GLN A 189 26.31 -8.92 8.53
N LEU A 190 25.00 -8.89 8.75
CA LEU A 190 24.32 -9.79 9.69
C LEU A 190 24.48 -11.25 9.25
N THR A 191 24.32 -11.54 7.96
CA THR A 191 24.53 -12.91 7.46
C THR A 191 25.96 -13.40 7.72
N LYS A 192 26.98 -12.55 7.51
CA LYS A 192 28.36 -12.88 7.88
C LYS A 192 28.51 -13.10 9.39
N ALA A 193 27.93 -12.23 10.22
CA ALA A 193 28.01 -12.35 11.67
C ALA A 193 27.38 -13.66 12.19
N PHE A 194 26.26 -14.09 11.62
CA PHE A 194 25.56 -15.32 12.04
C PHE A 194 26.15 -16.60 11.44
N THR A 195 26.60 -16.56 10.18
CA THR A 195 27.05 -17.78 9.45
C THR A 195 28.55 -17.93 9.35
N GLY A 196 29.31 -16.85 9.59
CA GLY A 196 30.75 -16.79 9.32
C GLY A 196 31.11 -16.77 7.82
N TYR A 197 30.13 -16.86 6.90
CA TYR A 197 30.39 -16.91 5.46
C TYR A 197 30.75 -15.53 4.90
N GLU A 198 31.89 -15.45 4.21
CA GLU A 198 32.34 -14.21 3.57
C GLU A 198 31.89 -14.16 2.11
N ASN A 199 30.91 -13.30 1.84
CA ASN A 199 30.50 -12.95 0.47
C ASN A 199 31.41 -11.88 -0.13
N GLU A 200 31.43 -11.75 -1.47
CA GLU A 200 32.15 -10.68 -2.16
C GLU A 200 31.75 -9.28 -1.68
N TRP A 201 30.47 -9.09 -1.30
CA TRP A 201 29.97 -7.86 -0.69
C TRP A 201 30.57 -7.57 0.68
N THR A 202 30.82 -8.61 1.48
CA THR A 202 31.40 -8.46 2.81
C THR A 202 32.92 -8.32 2.75
N ARG A 203 33.55 -8.86 1.70
CA ARG A 203 34.98 -8.71 1.43
C ARG A 203 35.33 -7.34 0.85
N ASN A 204 34.41 -6.69 0.12
CA ASN A 204 34.61 -5.38 -0.49
C ASN A 204 33.65 -4.33 0.10
N ALA A 205 33.92 -3.91 1.35
CA ALA A 205 33.10 -2.91 2.06
C ALA A 205 32.93 -1.58 1.28
N GLY A 206 33.91 -1.21 0.43
CA GLY A 206 33.83 -0.01 -0.41
C GLY A 206 32.80 -0.11 -1.55
N SER A 207 32.40 -1.32 -1.95
CA SER A 207 31.36 -1.56 -2.96
C SER A 207 29.96 -1.67 -2.35
N VAL A 208 29.82 -1.62 -1.02
CA VAL A 208 28.51 -1.66 -0.33
C VAL A 208 27.68 -0.39 -0.58
N LEU A 209 28.31 0.71 -1.00
CA LEU A 209 27.65 1.94 -1.45
C LEU A 209 27.46 2.00 -2.98
N SER A 210 27.41 0.84 -3.65
CA SER A 210 27.15 0.79 -5.09
C SER A 210 25.76 1.31 -5.43
N PHE A 211 25.65 1.99 -6.57
CA PHE A 211 24.37 2.47 -7.09
C PHE A 211 23.33 1.35 -7.23
N ASN A 212 23.73 0.11 -7.52
CA ASN A 212 22.81 -1.02 -7.63
C ASN A 212 22.03 -1.25 -6.33
N LEU A 213 22.66 -1.11 -5.16
CA LEU A 213 21.98 -1.25 -3.86
C LEU A 213 21.04 -0.07 -3.60
N PHE A 214 21.44 1.13 -4.01
CA PHE A 214 20.56 2.31 -4.00
C PHE A 214 19.32 2.08 -4.88
N ALA A 215 19.49 1.57 -6.09
CA ALA A 215 18.40 1.27 -7.03
C ALA A 215 17.46 0.19 -6.48
N VAL A 216 17.98 -0.87 -5.85
CA VAL A 216 17.18 -1.91 -5.19
C VAL A 216 16.37 -1.32 -4.03
N ALA A 217 16.99 -0.53 -3.14
CA ALA A 217 16.28 0.10 -2.03
C ALA A 217 15.19 1.07 -2.53
N LEU A 218 15.46 1.80 -3.61
CA LEU A 218 14.49 2.70 -4.24
C LEU A 218 13.32 1.92 -4.86
N ALA A 219 13.61 0.81 -5.55
CA ALA A 219 12.60 -0.08 -6.12
C ALA A 219 11.69 -0.70 -5.06
N LEU A 220 12.26 -1.16 -3.94
CA LEU A 220 11.49 -1.68 -2.80
C LEU A 220 10.63 -0.60 -2.16
N THR A 221 11.17 0.61 -2.00
CA THR A 221 10.39 1.75 -1.47
C THR A 221 9.21 2.07 -2.37
N TRP A 222 9.44 2.10 -3.69
CA TRP A 222 8.40 2.32 -4.67
C TRP A 222 7.32 1.23 -4.61
N LEU A 223 7.70 -0.04 -4.47
CA LEU A 223 6.78 -1.18 -4.35
C LEU A 223 5.83 -1.04 -3.14
N LEU A 224 6.28 -0.41 -2.04
CA LEU A 224 5.48 -0.20 -0.85
C LEU A 224 4.60 1.06 -0.92
N ILE A 225 5.10 2.16 -1.48
CA ILE A 225 4.40 3.44 -1.54
C ILE A 225 3.36 3.47 -2.68
N ASP A 226 3.67 2.87 -3.82
CA ASP A 226 2.82 2.89 -5.00
C ASP A 226 1.38 2.37 -4.79
N PRO A 227 1.12 1.25 -4.06
CA PRO A 227 -0.24 0.79 -3.81
C PRO A 227 -1.00 1.74 -2.89
N VAL A 228 -0.34 2.38 -1.92
CA VAL A 228 -0.95 3.40 -1.03
C VAL A 228 -1.40 4.60 -1.83
N LEU A 229 -0.53 5.09 -2.72
CA LEU A 229 -0.89 6.20 -3.60
C LEU A 229 -2.03 5.82 -4.56
N GLN A 230 -2.04 4.59 -5.09
CA GLN A 230 -3.12 4.12 -5.95
C GLN A 230 -4.46 4.05 -5.20
N ALA A 231 -4.48 3.46 -4.00
CA ALA A 231 -5.67 3.36 -3.17
C ALA A 231 -6.24 4.74 -2.79
N TYR A 232 -5.37 5.72 -2.48
CA TYR A 232 -5.78 7.10 -2.23
C TYR A 232 -6.59 7.69 -3.40
N PHE A 233 -6.10 7.54 -4.63
CA PHE A 233 -6.81 8.05 -5.80
C PHE A 233 -8.11 7.29 -6.09
N VAL A 234 -8.19 6.00 -5.76
CA VAL A 234 -9.42 5.20 -5.89
C VAL A 234 -10.49 5.65 -4.89
N VAL A 235 -10.14 5.84 -3.62
CA VAL A 235 -11.05 6.41 -2.61
C VAL A 235 -11.54 7.78 -3.08
N ARG A 236 -10.62 8.59 -3.63
CA ARG A 236 -10.95 9.93 -4.08
C ARG A 236 -11.88 9.95 -5.29
N SER A 237 -11.65 9.10 -6.30
CA SER A 237 -12.55 8.98 -7.44
C SER A 237 -13.93 8.52 -7.00
N PHE A 238 -14.01 7.56 -6.06
CA PHE A 238 -15.26 7.08 -5.52
C PHE A 238 -16.05 8.19 -4.81
N GLU A 239 -15.40 8.98 -3.94
CA GLU A 239 -16.07 10.10 -3.29
C GLU A 239 -16.58 11.15 -4.28
N MET A 240 -15.83 11.43 -5.34
CA MET A 240 -16.25 12.37 -6.37
C MET A 240 -17.50 11.87 -7.10
N GLU A 241 -17.53 10.59 -7.47
CA GLU A 241 -18.68 9.97 -8.11
C GLU A 241 -19.88 9.89 -7.17
N ALA A 242 -19.66 9.60 -5.89
CA ALA A 242 -20.68 9.56 -4.86
C ALA A 242 -21.34 10.93 -4.65
N ARG A 243 -20.57 12.03 -4.72
CA ARG A 243 -21.12 13.39 -4.63
C ARG A 243 -22.04 13.74 -5.81
N SER A 244 -21.74 13.24 -7.00
CA SER A 244 -22.57 13.49 -8.18
C SER A 244 -23.77 12.54 -8.32
N SER A 245 -23.64 11.30 -7.85
CA SER A 245 -24.64 10.24 -8.07
C SER A 245 -25.49 9.89 -6.84
N GLY A 246 -25.09 10.33 -5.65
CA GLY A 246 -25.74 9.93 -4.39
C GLY A 246 -25.53 8.46 -4.01
N ARG A 247 -24.66 7.71 -4.71
CA ARG A 247 -24.41 6.27 -4.44
C ARG A 247 -23.97 5.97 -3.01
N ASP A 248 -23.27 6.88 -2.34
CA ASP A 248 -22.89 6.72 -0.93
C ASP A 248 -24.13 6.68 -0.01
N LEU A 249 -25.18 7.45 -0.32
CA LEU A 249 -26.44 7.39 0.44
C LEU A 249 -27.16 6.05 0.22
N LEU A 250 -27.22 5.56 -1.02
CA LEU A 250 -27.84 4.27 -1.31
C LEU A 250 -27.10 3.10 -0.65
N MET A 251 -25.77 3.14 -0.61
CA MET A 251 -24.96 2.14 0.08
C MET A 251 -25.15 2.16 1.59
N ARG A 252 -25.18 3.36 2.20
CA ARG A 252 -25.47 3.52 3.63
C ARG A 252 -26.88 3.06 3.96
N VAL A 253 -27.88 3.42 3.15
CA VAL A 253 -29.26 2.98 3.32
C VAL A 253 -29.38 1.47 3.18
N ARG A 254 -28.67 0.82 2.26
CA ARG A 254 -28.69 -0.66 2.14
C ARG A 254 -28.08 -1.36 3.35
N ARG A 255 -26.98 -0.82 3.91
CA ARG A 255 -26.40 -1.34 5.16
C ARG A 255 -27.33 -1.12 6.36
N VAL A 256 -27.91 0.06 6.48
CA VAL A 256 -28.88 0.37 7.54
C VAL A 256 -30.15 -0.46 7.39
N ALA A 257 -30.65 -0.66 6.17
CA ALA A 257 -31.79 -1.53 5.89
C ALA A 257 -31.48 -2.99 6.22
N ALA A 258 -30.27 -3.48 5.94
CA ALA A 258 -29.85 -4.82 6.36
C ALA A 258 -29.79 -4.94 7.88
N VAL A 259 -29.26 -3.94 8.59
CA VAL A 259 -29.26 -3.91 10.07
C VAL A 259 -30.69 -3.83 10.63
N ILE A 260 -31.57 -3.04 10.02
CA ILE A 260 -32.99 -2.95 10.39
C ILE A 260 -33.72 -4.27 10.12
N LEU A 261 -33.42 -4.95 9.01
CA LEU A 261 -34.02 -6.25 8.70
C LEU A 261 -33.50 -7.35 9.62
N VAL A 262 -32.22 -7.31 10.02
CA VAL A 262 -31.64 -8.24 10.99
C VAL A 262 -32.18 -7.95 12.40
N SER A 263 -32.29 -6.68 12.80
CA SER A 263 -32.90 -6.33 14.09
C SER A 263 -34.40 -6.60 14.12
N ALA A 264 -35.11 -6.46 13.00
CA ALA A 264 -36.50 -6.87 12.85
C ALA A 264 -36.65 -8.40 12.84
N ALA A 265 -35.71 -9.16 12.27
CA ALA A 265 -35.72 -10.62 12.30
C ALA A 265 -35.43 -11.15 13.72
N ILE A 266 -34.48 -10.55 14.43
CA ILE A 266 -34.18 -10.87 15.84
C ILE A 266 -35.34 -10.43 16.74
N GLY A 267 -35.97 -9.28 16.45
CA GLY A 267 -37.17 -8.79 17.14
C GLY A 267 -38.43 -9.61 16.86
N ALA A 268 -38.57 -10.19 15.66
CA ALA A 268 -39.68 -11.06 15.30
C ALA A 268 -39.57 -12.44 15.97
N SER A 269 -38.36 -12.96 16.16
CA SER A 269 -38.12 -14.17 16.96
C SER A 269 -38.36 -13.97 18.46
N ALA A 270 -38.40 -12.72 18.94
CA ALA A 270 -38.67 -12.40 20.34
C ALA A 270 -40.17 -12.16 20.64
N HIS A 271 -41.07 -12.16 19.64
CA HIS A 271 -42.50 -11.89 19.84
C HIS A 271 -43.31 -13.03 20.48
N THR A 272 -42.67 -14.14 20.89
CA THR A 272 -43.28 -15.14 21.78
C THR A 272 -42.85 -14.99 23.24
N ALA A 273 -41.96 -14.06 23.58
CA ALA A 273 -41.51 -13.84 24.95
C ALA A 273 -41.75 -12.38 25.39
N SER A 274 -42.94 -12.17 25.98
CA SER A 274 -43.25 -11.10 26.94
C SER A 274 -42.98 -9.66 26.48
N ALA A 275 -44.06 -9.00 26.04
CA ALA A 275 -44.19 -7.56 26.07
C ALA A 275 -44.15 -7.05 27.53
N ALA A 276 -42.94 -6.85 28.06
CA ALA A 276 -42.71 -5.98 29.20
C ALA A 276 -42.29 -4.61 28.64
N GLU A 277 -43.17 -3.63 28.81
CA GLU A 277 -42.95 -2.24 28.47
C GLU A 277 -41.78 -1.71 29.32
N ARG A 278 -40.54 -1.86 28.83
CA ARG A 278 -39.37 -1.20 29.41
C ARG A 278 -39.45 0.28 29.04
N THR A 279 -40.02 1.05 29.94
CA THR A 279 -39.85 2.50 29.98
C THR A 279 -38.37 2.79 30.16
N LEU A 280 -37.68 3.05 29.05
CA LEU A 280 -36.27 3.44 29.05
C LEU A 280 -36.14 4.76 29.82
N SER A 281 -35.64 4.67 31.05
CA SER A 281 -35.36 5.83 31.87
C SER A 281 -34.21 6.62 31.25
N LYS A 282 -34.39 7.94 31.11
CA LYS A 282 -33.38 8.87 30.60
C LYS A 282 -32.03 8.69 31.32
N ASP A 283 -32.06 8.38 32.61
CA ASP A 283 -30.86 8.18 33.43
C ASP A 283 -30.08 6.91 33.09
N GLU A 284 -30.72 5.92 32.47
CA GLU A 284 -30.08 4.68 32.02
C GLU A 284 -29.40 4.88 30.66
N VAL A 285 -30.03 5.68 29.79
CA VAL A 285 -29.42 6.12 28.53
C VAL A 285 -28.21 7.03 28.81
N ASP A 286 -28.35 8.00 29.71
CA ASP A 286 -27.24 8.89 30.07
C ASP A 286 -26.07 8.13 30.71
N ARG A 287 -26.35 7.08 31.51
CA ARG A 287 -25.31 6.19 32.06
C ARG A 287 -24.64 5.31 31.01
N SER A 288 -25.40 4.73 30.09
CA SER A 288 -24.81 3.91 29.01
C SER A 288 -23.94 4.77 28.08
N VAL A 289 -24.40 5.97 27.73
CA VAL A 289 -23.63 6.96 26.95
C VAL A 289 -22.36 7.36 27.71
N ALA A 290 -22.46 7.68 29.01
CA ALA A 290 -21.30 8.01 29.83
C ALA A 290 -20.31 6.83 29.94
N SER A 291 -20.80 5.60 30.02
CA SER A 291 -19.97 4.39 30.12
C SER A 291 -19.21 4.11 28.82
N VAL A 292 -19.85 4.26 27.65
CA VAL A 292 -19.18 4.12 26.34
C VAL A 292 -18.17 5.24 26.12
N LEU A 293 -18.51 6.46 26.54
CA LEU A 293 -17.62 7.63 26.46
C LEU A 293 -16.41 7.58 27.41
N THR A 294 -16.42 6.70 28.40
CA THR A 294 -15.32 6.54 29.38
C THR A 294 -14.56 5.22 29.20
N THR A 295 -15.21 4.17 28.72
CA THR A 295 -14.65 2.80 28.63
C THR A 295 -14.03 2.51 27.26
N ASP A 296 -14.60 3.00 26.15
CA ASP A 296 -14.04 2.79 24.81
C ASP A 296 -12.97 3.84 24.48
N GLY A 297 -11.71 3.44 24.63
CA GLY A 297 -10.52 4.25 24.27
C GLY A 297 -10.52 4.75 22.81
N ASP A 298 -11.33 4.13 21.94
CA ASP A 298 -11.48 4.47 20.53
C ASP A 298 -12.15 5.82 20.26
N PHE A 299 -12.77 6.47 21.25
CA PHE A 299 -13.39 7.81 21.09
C PHE A 299 -12.67 8.94 21.84
N GLN A 300 -11.62 8.64 22.59
CA GLN A 300 -10.89 9.67 23.37
C GLN A 300 -10.15 10.67 22.49
N TRP A 301 -9.75 10.29 21.27
CA TRP A 301 -9.01 11.17 20.36
C TRP A 301 -9.87 12.33 19.80
N GLN A 302 -11.20 12.22 19.78
CA GLN A 302 -12.08 13.32 19.37
C GLN A 302 -12.21 14.40 20.46
N ARG A 303 -12.16 14.02 21.75
CA ARG A 303 -12.32 14.97 22.87
C ARG A 303 -11.10 15.90 23.05
N LEU A 304 -9.93 15.49 22.56
CA LEU A 304 -8.73 16.32 22.54
C LEU A 304 -8.79 17.49 21.53
N GLN A 305 -9.72 17.47 20.57
CA GLN A 305 -9.88 18.59 19.63
C GLN A 305 -10.63 19.78 20.23
N ASP A 306 -11.53 19.57 21.18
CA ASP A 306 -12.39 20.63 21.72
C ASP A 306 -11.82 21.37 22.93
N GLN A 307 -10.75 20.86 23.56
CA GLN A 307 -10.13 21.49 24.75
C GLN A 307 -8.81 22.23 24.45
N GLY A 308 -8.51 22.53 23.19
CA GLY A 308 -7.30 23.24 22.78
C GLY A 308 -7.50 24.75 22.61
N GLY A 309 -7.26 25.50 23.68
CA GLY A 309 -7.41 26.96 23.77
C GLY A 309 -6.82 27.81 22.63
N THR A 310 -7.40 28.99 22.55
CA THR A 310 -7.02 30.18 21.78
C THR A 310 -5.51 30.40 21.65
N GLY A 311 -5.03 30.58 20.41
CA GLY A 311 -3.79 31.33 20.14
C GLY A 311 -2.59 30.59 19.55
N ASN A 312 -2.74 29.47 18.84
CA ASN A 312 -1.62 28.91 18.05
C ASN A 312 -2.11 28.30 16.72
N SER A 313 -1.74 28.95 15.62
CA SER A 313 -2.07 28.54 14.24
C SER A 313 -1.63 27.09 13.99
N PHE A 314 -2.47 26.34 13.28
CA PHE A 314 -2.18 24.97 12.79
C PHE A 314 -0.86 24.92 12.00
N ILE A 315 -0.52 26.00 11.30
CA ILE A 315 0.74 26.12 10.56
C ILE A 315 1.94 26.15 11.51
N ASP A 316 1.83 26.77 12.69
CA ASP A 316 2.90 26.80 13.68
C ASP A 316 3.12 25.43 14.34
N ARG A 317 2.07 24.60 14.46
CA ARG A 317 2.20 23.22 14.93
C ARG A 317 2.91 22.35 13.91
N ILE A 318 2.48 22.38 12.65
CA ILE A 318 3.14 21.65 11.56
C ILE A 318 4.59 22.10 11.38
N ALA A 319 4.86 23.42 11.40
CA ALA A 319 6.21 23.94 11.26
C ALA A 319 7.12 23.52 12.42
N ARG A 320 6.60 23.43 13.65
CA ARG A 320 7.33 22.90 14.81
C ARG A 320 7.56 21.40 14.71
N ASP A 321 6.56 20.63 14.33
CA ASP A 321 6.67 19.16 14.23
C ASP A 321 7.61 18.74 13.09
N VAL A 322 7.55 19.42 11.95
CA VAL A 322 8.48 19.20 10.82
C VAL A 322 9.91 19.59 11.21
N ARG A 323 10.10 20.73 11.87
CA ARG A 323 11.45 21.17 12.28
C ARG A 323 12.04 20.25 13.35
N THR A 324 11.21 19.73 14.24
CA THR A 324 11.58 18.75 15.26
C THR A 324 11.94 17.43 14.61
N ALA A 325 11.13 16.93 13.67
CA ALA A 325 11.42 15.73 12.89
C ALA A 325 12.73 15.87 12.08
N ILE A 326 12.96 17.00 11.42
CA ILE A 326 14.22 17.28 10.69
C ILE A 326 15.41 17.27 11.65
N HIS A 327 15.28 17.82 12.86
CA HIS A 327 16.36 17.85 13.83
C HIS A 327 16.68 16.45 14.39
N TYR A 328 15.65 15.65 14.69
CA TYR A 328 15.82 14.25 15.09
C TYR A 328 16.43 13.39 13.99
N VAL A 329 15.96 13.53 12.74
CA VAL A 329 16.51 12.83 11.58
C VAL A 329 17.96 13.24 11.35
N ARG A 330 18.28 14.53 11.39
CA ARG A 330 19.66 15.02 11.20
C ARG A 330 20.60 14.54 12.32
N GLY A 331 20.14 14.55 13.58
CA GLY A 331 20.91 14.07 14.72
C GLY A 331 21.12 12.55 14.72
N TRP A 332 20.17 11.80 14.18
CA TRP A 332 20.29 10.35 13.99
C TRP A 332 21.18 10.00 12.78
N VAL A 333 21.03 10.71 11.67
CA VAL A 333 21.88 10.57 10.47
C VAL A 333 23.34 10.90 10.77
N SER A 334 23.63 11.92 11.59
CA SER A 334 25.02 12.23 11.97
C SER A 334 25.63 11.16 12.88
N LYS A 335 24.86 10.58 13.81
CA LYS A 335 25.30 9.46 14.65
C LYS A 335 25.54 8.20 13.82
N ILE A 336 24.71 7.93 12.83
CA ILE A 336 24.90 6.80 11.92
C ILE A 336 26.08 7.03 10.98
N ALA A 337 26.26 8.24 10.44
CA ALA A 337 27.43 8.58 9.65
C ALA A 337 28.73 8.39 10.45
N ALA A 338 28.71 8.68 11.75
CA ALA A 338 29.83 8.42 12.66
C ALA A 338 30.07 6.92 12.94
N VAL A 339 29.00 6.12 13.06
CA VAL A 339 29.12 4.65 13.20
C VAL A 339 29.59 4.01 11.89
N LEU A 340 29.10 4.48 10.74
CA LEU A 340 29.48 3.99 9.42
C LEU A 340 30.93 4.36 9.08
N SER A 341 31.38 5.57 9.43
CA SER A 341 32.78 5.99 9.26
C SER A 341 33.73 5.27 10.22
N GLY A 342 33.25 4.84 11.40
CA GLY A 342 34.00 3.99 12.32
C GLY A 342 34.13 2.53 11.88
N LEU A 343 33.22 2.02 11.05
CA LEU A 343 33.22 0.65 10.52
C LEU A 343 33.96 0.49 9.18
N LEU A 344 34.41 1.58 8.56
CA LEU A 344 35.19 1.58 7.32
C LEU A 344 36.69 1.69 7.65
N PRO A 345 37.52 0.66 7.40
CA PRO A 345 38.97 0.77 7.55
C PRO A 345 39.50 1.81 6.55
N GLN A 346 40.30 2.76 7.05
CA GLN A 346 41.00 3.73 6.21
C GLN A 346 41.92 2.99 5.24
N ARG A 347 41.74 3.25 3.94
CA ARG A 347 42.56 2.74 2.84
C ARG A 347 44.05 3.00 3.11
N THR A 348 44.83 1.94 3.35
CA THR A 348 46.26 1.91 3.05
C THR A 348 46.74 0.48 2.80
N THR A 349 46.53 -0.05 1.59
CA THR A 349 47.44 -1.05 1.00
C THR A 349 47.36 -0.98 -0.53
N PRO A 350 48.48 -0.84 -1.25
CA PRO A 350 48.50 -0.97 -2.71
C PRO A 350 48.28 -2.44 -3.09
N MET A 351 47.38 -2.71 -4.04
CA MET A 351 47.09 -4.06 -4.55
C MET A 351 48.18 -4.51 -5.55
N PRO A 352 48.68 -5.76 -5.47
CA PRO A 352 49.37 -6.38 -6.59
C PRO A 352 48.33 -6.89 -7.63
N GLN A 353 48.58 -6.60 -8.91
CA GLN A 353 47.78 -7.11 -10.03
C GLN A 353 47.83 -8.64 -10.08
N LYS A 354 46.67 -9.30 -10.23
CA LYS A 354 46.54 -10.76 -10.44
C LYS A 354 45.80 -11.05 -11.76
N PRO A 355 46.26 -11.99 -12.60
CA PRO A 355 45.77 -12.15 -13.97
C PRO A 355 44.45 -12.92 -14.06
N ALA A 356 43.77 -12.74 -15.19
CA ALA A 356 42.44 -13.21 -15.49
C ALA A 356 42.34 -14.75 -15.64
N THR A 357 41.39 -15.35 -14.92
CA THR A 357 40.86 -16.69 -15.18
C THR A 357 39.35 -16.60 -15.39
N PRO A 358 38.74 -17.39 -16.29
CA PRO A 358 37.30 -17.32 -16.57
C PRO A 358 36.51 -17.96 -15.41
N HIS A 359 35.61 -17.21 -14.80
CA HIS A 359 34.83 -17.64 -13.62
C HIS A 359 33.40 -18.10 -13.98
N PRO A 360 32.88 -19.17 -13.33
CA PRO A 360 31.47 -19.58 -13.40
C PRO A 360 30.59 -18.70 -12.48
N GLN A 361 30.56 -17.39 -12.72
CA GLN A 361 29.90 -16.38 -11.87
C GLN A 361 28.38 -16.25 -12.12
N ALA A 362 27.88 -16.74 -13.25
CA ALA A 362 26.47 -16.62 -13.59
C ALA A 362 25.59 -17.55 -12.73
N GLU A 363 26.00 -18.79 -12.48
CA GLU A 363 25.12 -19.77 -11.82
C GLU A 363 24.90 -19.47 -10.32
N VAL A 364 25.93 -19.02 -9.60
CA VAL A 364 25.82 -18.77 -8.15
C VAL A 364 24.91 -17.57 -7.84
N GLN A 365 24.90 -16.55 -8.71
CA GLN A 365 24.03 -15.38 -8.54
C GLN A 365 22.56 -15.71 -8.78
N TRP A 366 22.26 -16.58 -9.75
CA TRP A 366 20.89 -17.07 -9.99
C TRP A 366 20.35 -17.86 -8.80
N TRP A 367 21.17 -18.72 -8.17
CA TRP A 367 20.77 -19.43 -6.95
C TRP A 367 20.52 -18.49 -5.76
N MET A 368 21.27 -17.39 -5.64
CA MET A 368 21.03 -16.40 -4.56
C MET A 368 19.77 -15.58 -4.77
N TYR A 369 19.45 -15.18 -6.01
CA TYR A 369 18.16 -14.54 -6.30
C TYR A 369 16.99 -15.52 -6.18
N ALA A 370 17.18 -16.79 -6.53
CA ALA A 370 16.19 -17.86 -6.33
C ALA A 370 15.94 -18.12 -4.84
N ILE A 371 16.99 -18.24 -4.02
CA ILE A 371 16.85 -18.44 -2.57
C ILE A 371 16.27 -17.18 -1.90
N GLY A 372 16.71 -15.99 -2.29
CA GLY A 372 16.17 -14.72 -1.78
C GLY A 372 14.69 -14.54 -2.14
N SER A 373 14.29 -14.91 -3.37
CA SER A 373 12.89 -14.88 -3.78
C SER A 373 12.06 -15.98 -3.12
N ILE A 374 12.61 -17.17 -2.87
CA ILE A 374 11.93 -18.23 -2.09
C ILE A 374 11.74 -17.81 -0.63
N ILE A 375 12.72 -17.16 0.00
CA ILE A 375 12.61 -16.64 1.36
C ILE A 375 11.59 -15.49 1.41
N LEU A 376 11.61 -14.59 0.43
CA LEU A 376 10.62 -13.52 0.33
C LEU A 376 9.22 -14.08 0.09
N LEU A 377 9.07 -15.09 -0.78
CA LEU A 377 7.82 -15.77 -1.05
C LEU A 377 7.34 -16.53 0.19
N ALA A 378 8.24 -17.18 0.94
CA ALA A 378 7.93 -17.87 2.18
C ALA A 378 7.52 -16.91 3.29
N LEU A 379 8.12 -15.73 3.36
CA LEU A 379 7.77 -14.68 4.33
C LEU A 379 6.43 -14.02 3.98
N ILE A 380 6.19 -13.82 2.69
CA ILE A 380 4.88 -13.40 2.16
C ILE A 380 3.83 -14.48 2.46
N ILE A 381 4.10 -15.76 2.16
CA ILE A 381 3.21 -16.89 2.45
C ILE A 381 3.00 -17.04 3.96
N ALA A 382 3.99 -16.86 4.82
CA ALA A 382 3.85 -16.94 6.27
C ALA A 382 3.00 -15.79 6.83
N VAL A 383 3.15 -14.57 6.30
CA VAL A 383 2.28 -13.43 6.62
C VAL A 383 0.85 -13.66 6.11
N PHE A 384 0.69 -14.30 4.94
CA PHE A 384 -0.62 -14.68 4.43
C PHE A 384 -1.23 -15.86 5.19
N ARG A 385 -0.42 -16.82 5.66
CA ARG A 385 -0.87 -17.99 6.42
C ARG A 385 -1.32 -17.60 7.82
N THR A 386 -0.55 -16.78 8.52
CA THR A 386 -0.94 -16.25 9.84
C THR A 386 -2.21 -15.42 9.74
N ARG A 387 -2.40 -14.65 8.66
CA ARG A 387 -3.68 -13.96 8.38
C ARG A 387 -4.82 -14.90 8.01
N SER A 388 -4.56 -15.94 7.21
CA SER A 388 -5.57 -16.96 6.87
C SER A 388 -5.97 -17.81 8.07
N GLU A 389 -5.05 -18.11 8.99
CA GLU A 389 -5.35 -18.81 10.23
C GLU A 389 -6.18 -17.92 11.16
N THR A 390 -5.97 -16.60 11.13
CA THR A 390 -6.83 -15.65 11.86
C THR A 390 -8.25 -15.59 11.25
N GLU A 391 -8.37 -15.63 9.92
CA GLU A 391 -9.68 -15.71 9.24
C GLU A 391 -10.36 -17.08 9.40
N VAL A 392 -9.60 -18.17 9.41
CA VAL A 392 -10.12 -19.54 9.61
C VAL A 392 -10.52 -19.73 11.07
N LEU A 393 -9.75 -19.25 12.04
CA LEU A 393 -10.17 -19.27 13.46
C LEU A 393 -11.43 -18.43 13.68
N SER A 394 -11.50 -17.21 13.12
CA SER A 394 -12.72 -16.39 13.17
C SER A 394 -13.92 -17.06 12.49
N LYS A 395 -13.71 -17.81 11.40
CA LYS A 395 -14.76 -18.55 10.69
C LYS A 395 -15.14 -19.86 11.37
N THR A 396 -14.22 -20.48 12.11
CA THR A 396 -14.45 -21.69 12.90
C THR A 396 -15.18 -21.34 14.19
N ASP A 397 -14.83 -20.22 14.83
CA ASP A 397 -15.57 -19.65 15.97
C ASP A 397 -16.99 -19.23 15.53
N SER A 398 -17.12 -18.60 14.36
CA SER A 398 -18.45 -18.28 13.77
C SER A 398 -19.24 -19.50 13.31
N MET A 399 -18.61 -20.64 13.01
CA MET A 399 -19.31 -21.90 12.69
C MET A 399 -19.64 -22.71 13.95
N ALA A 400 -18.85 -22.60 15.02
CA ALA A 400 -19.15 -23.18 16.33
C ALA A 400 -20.35 -22.47 16.99
N ASP A 401 -20.46 -21.14 16.82
CA ASP A 401 -21.60 -20.34 17.29
C ASP A 401 -22.87 -20.51 16.41
N ALA A 402 -22.73 -21.11 15.22
CA ALA A 402 -23.82 -21.38 14.29
C ALA A 402 -24.33 -22.83 14.34
N MET A 403 -23.78 -23.68 15.21
CA MET A 403 -24.36 -24.99 15.48
C MET A 403 -25.60 -24.77 16.37
N PRO A 404 -26.80 -25.22 15.96
CA PRO A 404 -27.96 -25.11 16.83
C PRO A 404 -27.65 -25.84 18.15
N PRO A 405 -28.00 -25.25 19.32
CA PRO A 405 -27.83 -25.93 20.59
C PRO A 405 -28.57 -27.27 20.52
N ASP A 406 -27.84 -28.36 20.78
CA ASP A 406 -28.39 -29.70 20.79
C ASP A 406 -29.29 -29.88 22.02
N ILE A 407 -30.59 -29.67 21.78
CA ILE A 407 -31.65 -29.70 22.80
C ILE A 407 -31.95 -31.15 23.24
N GLU A 408 -31.34 -32.17 22.64
CA GLU A 408 -31.49 -33.57 23.06
C GLU A 408 -30.55 -33.97 24.21
N SER A 409 -29.58 -33.12 24.58
CA SER A 409 -28.70 -33.36 25.72
C SER A 409 -29.20 -32.65 26.99
N GLU A 410 -30.27 -33.20 27.61
CA GLU A 410 -30.67 -32.89 28.98
C GLU A 410 -29.57 -33.27 29.97
N GLN A 411 -28.63 -32.36 30.29
CA GLN A 411 -27.93 -32.28 31.58
C GLN A 411 -27.48 -30.84 31.89
N LEU A 412 -28.43 -29.92 32.06
CA LEU A 412 -28.20 -28.67 32.78
C LEU A 412 -28.31 -28.95 34.28
N LEU A 413 -27.18 -29.14 34.96
CA LEU A 413 -27.11 -29.18 36.43
C LEU A 413 -27.27 -27.76 36.99
N ALA A 414 -28.26 -27.61 37.88
CA ALA A 414 -28.64 -26.37 38.54
C ALA A 414 -27.68 -25.97 39.69
N THR A 415 -26.38 -25.85 39.42
CA THR A 415 -25.39 -25.52 40.47
C THR A 415 -24.58 -24.23 40.27
N ASP A 416 -24.74 -23.50 39.18
CA ASP A 416 -24.05 -22.21 38.98
C ASP A 416 -25.06 -21.06 38.70
N MET A 417 -25.98 -20.83 39.64
CA MET A 417 -26.62 -19.51 39.81
C MET A 417 -25.93 -18.71 40.89
#